data_AF-A0A4Y2RX34-F1
#
_entry.id   AF-A0A4Y2RX34-F1
#
_cell.length_a   1.000
_cell.length_b   1.000
_cell.length_c   1.000
_cell.angle_alpha   90.00
_cell.angle_beta   90.00
_cell.angle_gamma   90.00
#
_symmetry.space_group_name_H-M   'P 1'
#
loop_
_entity.id
_entity.type
_entity.pdbx_description
1 polymer ?
#
loop_
_entity_poly.entity_id
_entity_poly.type
_entity_poly.pdbx_seq_one_letter_code
_entity_poly.pdbx_strand_id
1 'polypeptide(L)'
;MSVDINFEETMTVTVQQEHFLAKGWNKTRFIQLLRQKMTSKGIQTRVAKGDADSYIVRCLLEKATSHPTVAIIGEDVDLIVILIASAPPESDIYFMKPGKGKVEAKIFSTRNLQKELPFAQTILLLHAFSGCDTTSAAMDPYSQ
;
A
#
# COMPACT_ATOMS: atom_id res chain seq x y z
N MET A 1 -4.50 28.37 0.85
CA MET A 1 -3.02 28.33 0.88
C MET A 1 -2.58 27.27 1.88
N SER A 2 -1.57 26.44 1.55
CA SER A 2 -1.06 25.39 2.46
C SER A 2 0.00 25.98 3.40
N VAL A 3 -0.24 25.87 4.71
CA VAL A 3 0.60 26.41 5.79
C VAL A 3 1.52 25.34 6.35
N ASP A 4 2.72 25.75 6.76
CA ASP A 4 3.61 24.89 7.55
C ASP A 4 3.08 24.83 8.99
N ILE A 5 2.81 23.63 9.49
CA ILE A 5 2.22 23.41 10.80
C ILE A 5 3.22 22.64 11.65
N ASN A 6 3.57 23.21 12.80
CA ASN A 6 4.25 22.49 13.86
C ASN A 6 3.17 21.84 14.74
N PHE A 7 3.18 20.51 14.85
CA PHE A 7 2.17 19.75 15.58
C PHE A 7 2.81 18.61 16.38
N GLU A 8 2.14 18.22 17.44
CA GLU A 8 2.53 17.14 18.35
C GLU A 8 1.45 16.06 18.40
N GLU A 9 1.75 14.92 19.03
CA GLU A 9 0.84 13.76 19.06
C GLU A 9 -0.55 14.07 19.63
N THR A 10 -0.61 14.94 20.64
CA THR A 10 -1.85 15.27 21.35
C THR A 10 -2.60 16.45 20.75
N MET A 11 -2.09 17.04 19.66
CA MET A 11 -2.66 18.24 19.05
C MET A 11 -3.72 17.89 18.00
N THR A 12 -4.87 18.55 18.07
CA THR A 12 -5.87 18.52 16.99
C THR A 12 -5.51 19.55 15.93
N VAL A 13 -5.18 19.07 14.73
CA VAL A 13 -4.96 19.93 13.56
C VAL A 13 -6.31 20.24 12.91
N THR A 14 -6.67 21.52 12.80
CA THR A 14 -8.00 21.97 12.32
C THR A 14 -8.06 22.30 10.83
N VAL A 15 -6.93 22.18 10.10
CA VAL A 15 -6.92 22.35 8.64
C VAL A 15 -7.42 21.09 7.93
N GLN A 16 -7.96 21.26 6.72
CA GLN A 16 -8.32 20.14 5.87
C GLN A 16 -7.11 19.26 5.54
N GLN A 17 -7.33 17.95 5.45
CA GLN A 17 -6.28 16.95 5.23
C GLN A 17 -5.49 17.21 3.95
N GLU A 18 -6.17 17.61 2.87
CA GLU A 18 -5.58 17.88 1.57
C GLU A 18 -4.61 19.06 1.66
N HIS A 19 -4.99 20.11 2.39
CA HIS A 19 -4.14 21.28 2.63
C HIS A 19 -2.97 20.99 3.56
N PHE A 20 -3.18 20.14 4.56
CA PHE A 20 -2.12 19.68 5.46
C PHE A 20 -1.08 18.87 4.69
N LEU A 21 -1.52 17.84 3.95
CA LEU A 21 -0.67 16.94 3.18
C LEU A 21 -0.09 17.60 1.91
N ALA A 22 -0.63 18.73 1.45
CA ALA A 22 -0.01 19.49 0.37
C ALA A 22 1.39 20.02 0.74
N LYS A 23 1.70 20.22 2.04
CA LYS A 23 3.01 20.71 2.48
C LYS A 23 3.99 19.56 2.74
N GLY A 24 5.15 19.61 2.08
CA GLY A 24 6.21 18.61 2.24
C GLY A 24 6.74 18.49 3.68
N TRP A 25 6.87 19.60 4.40
CA TRP A 25 7.30 19.61 5.80
C TRP A 25 6.27 18.94 6.73
N ASN A 26 4.97 19.22 6.54
CA ASN A 26 3.90 18.57 7.29
C ASN A 26 3.90 17.05 7.05
N LYS A 27 3.99 16.62 5.77
CA LYS A 27 4.11 15.19 5.41
C LYS A 27 5.30 14.53 6.12
N THR A 28 6.46 15.17 6.08
CA THR A 28 7.69 14.63 6.68
C THR A 28 7.56 14.49 8.20
N ARG A 29 7.08 15.54 8.90
CA ARG A 29 6.84 15.50 10.35
C ARG A 29 5.79 14.44 10.70
N PHE A 30 4.74 14.31 9.88
CA PHE A 30 3.67 13.34 10.12
C PHE A 30 4.16 11.90 10.00
N ILE A 31 4.95 11.59 8.97
CA ILE A 31 5.59 10.27 8.80
C ILE A 31 6.53 9.98 9.97
N GLN A 32 7.31 10.97 10.43
CA GLN A 32 8.20 10.80 11.58
C GLN A 32 7.42 10.49 12.86
N LEU A 33 6.33 11.23 13.12
CA LEU A 33 5.47 11.02 14.28
C LEU A 33 4.83 9.63 14.27
N LEU A 34 4.27 9.22 13.12
CA LEU A 34 3.70 7.87 12.95
C LEU A 34 4.75 6.78 13.20
N ARG A 35 5.96 6.96 12.67
CA ARG A 35 7.06 6.03 12.86
C ARG A 35 7.45 5.91 14.34
N GLN A 36 7.57 7.02 15.05
CA GLN A 36 7.86 7.03 16.48
C GLN A 36 6.77 6.30 17.26
N LYS A 37 5.49 6.59 16.96
CA LYS A 37 4.35 5.95 17.61
C LYS A 37 4.33 4.43 17.40
N MET A 38 4.48 3.97 16.17
CA MET A 38 4.56 2.54 15.84
C MET A 38 5.75 1.87 16.54
N THR A 39 6.92 2.50 16.51
CA THR A 39 8.14 1.97 17.17
C THR A 39 7.94 1.85 18.68
N SER A 40 7.27 2.81 19.32
CA SER A 40 6.93 2.74 20.77
C SER A 40 6.01 1.57 21.12
N LYS A 41 5.29 1.03 20.13
CA LYS A 41 4.43 -0.17 20.27
C LYS A 41 5.15 -1.45 19.84
N GLY A 42 6.47 -1.40 19.59
CA GLY A 42 7.26 -2.54 19.15
C GLY A 42 7.07 -2.91 17.68
N ILE A 43 6.42 -2.05 16.89
CA ILE A 43 6.17 -2.29 15.46
C ILE A 43 7.33 -1.72 14.66
N GLN A 44 8.02 -2.58 13.91
CA GLN A 44 9.07 -2.15 13.00
C GLN A 44 8.47 -1.39 11.82
N THR A 45 9.01 -0.20 11.52
CA THR A 45 8.58 0.62 10.39
C THR A 45 9.67 0.76 9.33
N ARG A 46 9.27 0.81 8.07
CA ARG A 46 10.12 1.17 6.92
C ARG A 46 9.43 2.29 6.13
N VAL A 47 10.21 3.17 5.49
CA VAL A 47 9.69 4.26 4.65
C VAL A 47 10.14 4.01 3.22
N ALA A 48 9.20 3.90 2.29
CA ALA A 48 9.49 3.75 0.87
C ALA A 48 10.06 5.06 0.31
N LYS A 49 11.09 4.95 -0.55
CA LYS A 49 11.66 6.11 -1.27
C LYS A 49 10.91 6.41 -2.58
N GLY A 50 10.15 5.44 -3.08
CA GLY A 50 9.34 5.54 -4.29
C GLY A 50 7.97 4.94 -4.01
N ASP A 51 7.49 4.10 -4.92
CA ASP A 51 6.22 3.42 -4.78
C ASP A 51 6.16 2.55 -3.50
N ALA A 52 5.09 2.74 -2.72
CA ALA A 52 4.90 2.04 -1.47
C ALA A 52 4.43 0.60 -1.68
N ASP A 53 3.57 0.36 -2.69
CA ASP A 53 2.93 -0.93 -2.89
C ASP A 53 3.93 -1.99 -3.34
N SER A 54 4.77 -1.64 -4.32
CA SER A 54 5.90 -2.46 -4.75
C SER A 54 6.88 -2.73 -3.62
N TYR A 55 7.14 -1.74 -2.75
CA TYR A 55 8.04 -1.89 -1.61
C TYR A 55 7.46 -2.84 -0.55
N ILE A 56 6.16 -2.75 -0.29
CA ILE A 56 5.43 -3.62 0.64
C ILE A 56 5.45 -5.07 0.14
N VAL A 57 5.11 -5.32 -1.13
CA VAL A 57 5.13 -6.68 -1.71
C VAL A 57 6.54 -7.26 -1.68
N ARG A 58 7.56 -6.49 -2.06
CA ARG A 58 8.95 -6.95 -1.96
C ARG A 58 9.33 -7.32 -0.52
N CYS A 59 8.98 -6.48 0.45
CA CYS A 59 9.26 -6.76 1.87
C CYS A 59 8.56 -8.02 2.36
N LEU A 60 7.33 -8.29 1.90
CA LEU A 60 6.63 -9.53 2.21
C LEU A 60 7.37 -10.74 1.62
N LEU A 61 7.81 -10.68 0.37
CA LEU A 61 8.53 -11.77 -0.28
C LEU A 61 9.87 -12.08 0.41
N GLU A 62 10.60 -11.04 0.83
CA GLU A 62 11.79 -11.19 1.67
C GLU A 62 11.46 -11.95 2.98
N LYS A 63 10.34 -11.61 3.63
CA LYS A 63 9.92 -12.26 4.88
C LYS A 63 9.45 -13.69 4.68
N ALA A 64 8.80 -14.00 3.56
CA ALA A 64 8.34 -15.35 3.20
C ALA A 64 9.50 -16.36 3.12
N THR A 65 10.74 -15.90 2.88
CA THR A 65 11.92 -16.80 2.87
C THR A 65 12.25 -17.39 4.24
N SER A 66 11.84 -16.74 5.32
CA SER A 66 12.18 -17.10 6.71
C SER A 66 10.96 -17.35 7.59
N HIS A 67 9.75 -17.09 7.09
CA HIS A 67 8.51 -17.25 7.82
C HIS A 67 7.55 -18.08 6.97
N PRO A 68 7.01 -19.19 7.50
CA PRO A 68 6.18 -20.11 6.71
C PRO A 68 4.87 -19.48 6.26
N THR A 69 4.38 -18.47 6.97
CA THR A 69 3.13 -17.77 6.63
C THR A 69 3.32 -16.28 6.81
N VAL A 70 2.97 -15.51 5.78
CA VAL A 70 3.04 -14.04 5.79
C VAL A 70 1.79 -13.45 5.14
N ALA A 71 1.41 -12.25 5.57
CA ALA A 71 0.26 -11.54 5.02
C ALA A 71 0.53 -10.05 4.84
N ILE A 72 -0.02 -9.46 3.77
CA ILE A 72 -0.18 -8.01 3.63
C ILE A 72 -1.55 -7.63 4.18
N ILE A 73 -1.61 -6.58 4.98
CA ILE A 73 -2.85 -5.97 5.44
C ILE A 73 -2.98 -4.62 4.73
N GLY A 74 -4.04 -4.44 3.96
CA GLY A 74 -4.25 -3.22 3.17
C GLY A 74 -5.61 -3.17 2.51
N GLU A 75 -6.03 -1.98 2.10
CA GLU A 75 -7.29 -1.80 1.35
C GLU A 75 -7.08 -1.60 -0.15
N ASP A 76 -5.87 -1.21 -0.55
CA ASP A 76 -5.48 -0.87 -1.91
C ASP A 76 -5.54 -2.09 -2.84
N VAL A 77 -6.11 -1.89 -4.03
CA VAL A 77 -6.25 -2.94 -5.05
C VAL A 77 -4.90 -3.22 -5.71
N ASP A 78 -4.03 -2.21 -5.81
CA ASP A 78 -2.72 -2.34 -6.46
C ASP A 78 -1.86 -3.33 -5.66
N LEU A 79 -1.98 -3.33 -4.33
CA LEU A 79 -1.31 -4.29 -3.45
C LEU A 79 -1.64 -5.75 -3.80
N ILE A 80 -2.93 -6.08 -3.92
CA ILE A 80 -3.33 -7.47 -4.20
C ILE A 80 -2.98 -7.88 -5.64
N VAL A 81 -3.08 -6.95 -6.60
CA VAL A 81 -2.72 -7.17 -8.00
C VAL A 81 -1.21 -7.46 -8.14
N ILE A 82 -0.36 -6.60 -7.56
CA ILE A 82 1.10 -6.78 -7.56
C ILE A 82 1.48 -8.06 -6.82
N LEU A 83 0.79 -8.37 -5.71
CA LEU A 83 1.04 -9.58 -4.92
C LEU A 83 0.72 -10.87 -5.70
N ILE A 84 -0.42 -10.96 -6.37
CA ILE A 84 -0.79 -12.15 -7.18
C ILE A 84 0.24 -12.40 -8.28
N ALA A 85 0.73 -11.34 -8.92
CA ALA A 85 1.72 -11.43 -9.97
C ALA A 85 3.13 -11.79 -9.47
N SER A 86 3.47 -11.45 -8.23
CA SER A 86 4.82 -11.61 -7.69
C SER A 86 5.00 -12.81 -6.76
N ALA A 87 3.91 -13.33 -6.18
CA ALA A 87 3.98 -14.43 -5.22
C ALA A 87 4.41 -15.75 -5.89
N PRO A 88 5.32 -16.53 -5.28
CA PRO A 88 5.63 -17.86 -5.76
C PRO A 88 4.39 -18.76 -5.76
N PRO A 89 4.25 -19.67 -6.75
CA PRO A 89 3.14 -20.62 -6.79
C PRO A 89 3.13 -21.50 -5.55
N GLU A 90 1.92 -21.89 -5.11
CA GLU A 90 1.70 -22.74 -3.92
C GLU A 90 2.33 -22.22 -2.61
N SER A 91 2.55 -20.91 -2.49
CA SER A 91 3.04 -20.29 -1.26
C SER A 91 1.89 -19.97 -0.27
N ASP A 92 2.20 -20.04 1.03
CA ASP A 92 1.28 -19.65 2.12
C ASP A 92 1.37 -18.12 2.37
N ILE A 93 1.05 -17.36 1.32
CA ILE A 93 1.02 -15.91 1.31
C ILE A 93 -0.43 -15.44 1.21
N TYR A 94 -0.77 -14.42 2.00
CA TYR A 94 -2.12 -13.92 2.11
C TYR A 94 -2.22 -12.41 1.92
N PHE A 95 -3.39 -11.97 1.46
CA PHE A 95 -3.81 -10.58 1.51
C PHE A 95 -5.01 -10.47 2.44
N MET A 96 -4.96 -9.59 3.43
CA MET A 96 -6.06 -9.30 4.34
C MET A 96 -6.57 -7.89 4.09
N LYS A 97 -7.81 -7.80 3.60
CA LYS A 97 -8.54 -6.54 3.58
C LYS A 97 -9.16 -6.32 4.96
N PRO A 98 -8.79 -5.27 5.70
CA PRO A 98 -9.40 -4.97 6.99
C PRO A 98 -10.89 -4.68 6.82
N GLY A 99 -11.68 -5.01 7.85
CA GLY A 99 -13.11 -4.70 7.90
C GLY A 99 -13.36 -3.21 8.11
N LYS A 100 -14.51 -2.70 7.66
CA LYS A 100 -14.94 -1.32 7.84
C LYS A 100 -16.38 -1.25 8.32
N GLY A 101 -16.61 -0.62 9.48
CA GLY A 101 -17.94 -0.52 10.08
C GLY A 101 -18.50 -1.91 10.42
N LYS A 102 -19.62 -2.29 9.77
CA LYS A 102 -20.27 -3.60 9.93
C LYS A 102 -19.71 -4.68 8.98
N VAL A 103 -18.77 -4.33 8.11
CA VAL A 103 -18.17 -5.28 7.16
C VAL A 103 -16.99 -5.96 7.83
N GLU A 104 -17.00 -7.29 7.85
CA GLU A 104 -15.91 -8.10 8.39
C GLU A 104 -14.66 -8.05 7.50
N ALA A 105 -13.51 -8.34 8.11
CA ALA A 105 -12.27 -8.48 7.37
C ALA A 105 -12.32 -9.70 6.44
N LYS A 106 -11.66 -9.60 5.28
CA LYS A 106 -11.56 -10.69 4.31
C LYS A 106 -10.11 -11.08 4.10
N ILE A 107 -9.85 -12.37 4.04
CA ILE A 107 -8.52 -12.92 3.78
C ILE A 107 -8.56 -13.67 2.46
N PHE A 108 -7.57 -13.39 1.61
CA PHE A 108 -7.42 -14.00 0.31
C PHE A 108 -6.08 -14.71 0.23
N SER A 109 -6.10 -15.94 -0.25
CA SER A 109 -4.91 -16.78 -0.44
C SER A 109 -4.34 -16.56 -1.84
N THR A 110 -3.07 -16.17 -1.95
CA THR A 110 -2.44 -15.92 -3.27
C THR A 110 -2.47 -17.17 -4.15
N ARG A 111 -2.18 -18.35 -3.57
CA ARG A 111 -2.24 -19.63 -4.29
C ARG A 111 -3.63 -19.95 -4.84
N ASN A 112 -4.71 -19.57 -4.14
CA ASN A 112 -6.07 -19.78 -4.63
C ASN A 112 -6.39 -18.80 -5.75
N LEU A 113 -6.03 -17.52 -5.56
CA LEU A 113 -6.23 -16.49 -6.58
C LEU A 113 -5.46 -16.80 -7.87
N GLN A 114 -4.22 -17.29 -7.77
CA GLN A 114 -3.43 -17.69 -8.94
C GLN A 114 -4.02 -18.90 -9.68
N LYS A 115 -4.74 -19.80 -8.99
CA LYS A 115 -5.47 -20.92 -9.63
C LYS A 115 -6.71 -20.45 -10.37
N GLU A 116 -7.45 -19.54 -9.77
CA GLU A 116 -8.64 -18.92 -10.38
C GLU A 116 -8.25 -17.97 -11.52
N LEU A 117 -7.06 -17.38 -11.42
CA LEU A 117 -6.52 -16.38 -12.33
C LEU A 117 -5.15 -16.84 -12.88
N PRO A 118 -5.12 -17.87 -13.74
CA PRO A 118 -3.87 -18.51 -14.21
C PRO A 118 -2.97 -17.57 -15.01
N PHE A 119 -3.45 -16.39 -15.39
CA PHE A 119 -2.71 -15.37 -16.12
C PHE A 119 -2.43 -14.14 -15.24
N ALA A 120 -1.71 -14.32 -14.14
CA ALA A 120 -1.36 -13.24 -13.22
C ALA A 120 -0.66 -12.04 -13.94
N GLN A 121 0.14 -12.33 -14.97
CA GLN A 121 0.75 -11.29 -15.82
C GLN A 121 -0.29 -10.48 -16.62
N THR A 122 -1.38 -11.13 -17.06
CA THR A 122 -2.49 -10.48 -17.75
C THR A 122 -3.30 -9.60 -16.81
N ILE A 123 -3.33 -9.89 -15.50
CA ILE A 123 -3.99 -9.01 -14.52
C ILE A 123 -3.25 -7.68 -14.41
N LEU A 124 -1.92 -7.69 -14.32
CA LEU A 124 -1.14 -6.45 -14.32
C LEU A 124 -1.39 -5.64 -15.59
N LEU A 125 -1.41 -6.32 -16.74
CA LEU A 125 -1.68 -5.68 -18.03
C LEU A 125 -3.10 -5.08 -18.06
N LEU A 126 -4.10 -5.85 -17.65
CA LEU A 126 -5.49 -5.41 -17.61
C LEU A 126 -5.68 -4.22 -16.67
N HIS A 127 -5.07 -4.26 -15.49
CA HIS A 127 -5.12 -3.19 -14.51
C HIS A 127 -4.46 -1.90 -15.04
N ALA A 128 -3.29 -2.02 -15.69
CA ALA A 128 -2.63 -0.90 -16.35
C ALA A 128 -3.51 -0.28 -17.47
N PHE A 129 -4.25 -1.10 -18.21
CA PHE A 129 -5.18 -0.62 -19.25
C PHE A 129 -6.49 -0.05 -18.68
N SER A 130 -7.05 -0.65 -17.62
CA SER A 130 -8.32 -0.22 -17.01
C SER A 130 -8.15 1.03 -16.14
N GLY A 131 -6.91 1.40 -15.84
CA GLY A 131 -6.57 2.47 -14.91
C GLY A 131 -6.14 1.88 -13.55
N CYS A 132 -4.90 2.19 -13.18
CA CYS A 132 -4.44 2.20 -11.80
C CYS A 132 -5.08 3.43 -11.11
N ASP A 133 -5.30 3.38 -9.79
CA ASP A 133 -5.86 4.52 -9.02
C ASP A 133 -5.01 5.80 -9.14
N THR A 134 -3.81 5.67 -9.71
CA THR A 134 -3.00 6.78 -10.22
C THR A 134 -3.33 7.06 -11.68
N THR A 135 -3.80 8.28 -11.94
CA THR A 135 -4.07 8.86 -13.26
C THR A 135 -3.10 8.34 -14.33
N SER A 136 -3.60 7.48 -15.22
CA SER A 136 -2.84 7.00 -16.37
C SER A 136 -2.54 8.19 -17.27
N ALA A 137 -1.36 8.78 -17.12
CA ALA A 137 -0.78 9.75 -18.07
C ALA A 137 -0.34 9.05 -19.37
N ALA A 138 -1.16 8.15 -19.89
CA ALA A 138 -0.90 7.44 -21.14
C ALA A 138 -2.07 7.73 -22.07
N MET A 139 -1.95 8.89 -22.74
CA MET A 139 -2.41 9.27 -24.08
C MET A 139 -2.71 10.77 -24.08
N ASP A 140 -1.69 11.62 -23.92
CA ASP A 140 -1.78 13.00 -24.41
C ASP A 140 -1.05 13.05 -25.77
N PRO A 141 -1.78 13.04 -26.91
CA PRO A 141 -1.17 13.07 -28.24
C PRO A 141 -0.56 14.43 -28.62
N TYR A 142 -0.42 15.38 -27.68
CA TYR A 142 0.07 16.74 -27.94
C TYR A 142 1.29 17.17 -27.09
N SER A 143 2.29 16.30 -26.93
CA SER A 143 3.63 16.76 -26.54
C SER A 143 4.52 16.91 -27.78
N GLN A 144 4.47 18.09 -28.40
CA GLN A 144 5.64 18.72 -29.06
C GLN A 144 6.17 19.80 -28.13
#